data_AF-A0A1Y1RUL8-F1
#
_entry.id   AF-A0A1Y1RUL8-F1
#
_cell.length_a   1.000
_cell.length_b   1.000
_cell.length_c   1.000
_cell.angle_alpha   90.00
_cell.angle_beta   90.00
_cell.angle_gamma   90.00
#
_symmetry.space_group_name_H-M   'P 1'
#
loop_
_entity.id
_entity.type
_entity.pdbx_description
1 polymer ?
#
loop_
_entity_poly.entity_id
_entity_poly.type
_entity_poly.pdbx_seq_one_letter_code
_entity_poly.pdbx_strand_id
1 'polypeptide(L)'
;MICCTLFISSCETLSDIEQGASKISGTMSKGEAAGGSATSLGSVDFRKDEVLCSVSGNEAREKARYLPALILTAPTAATGNQAEVMYPDGKKDWTYIVLPSRKANEADLKIGESVLYMYYQSDDEDMTQEKYRNSSWSFGTVTSTDELFKGVVEIDGRPMLVQWIRIAQ
;
A
#
# COMPACT_ATOMS: atom_id res chain seq x y z
N MET A 1 -44.73 -30.96 8.75
CA MET A 1 -44.80 -30.64 10.20
C MET A 1 -43.76 -31.50 10.92
N ILE A 2 -42.56 -30.94 11.08
CA ILE A 2 -41.38 -31.43 11.83
C ILE A 2 -40.68 -30.11 12.21
N CYS A 3 -40.88 -29.55 13.41
CA CYS A 3 -40.24 -29.83 14.70
C CYS A 3 -38.70 -29.81 14.64
N CYS A 4 -38.10 -28.71 15.10
CA CYS A 4 -36.93 -28.65 16.02
C CYS A 4 -36.39 -27.21 16.06
N THR A 5 -36.70 -26.42 17.10
CA THR A 5 -35.96 -26.20 18.37
C THR A 5 -34.89 -25.11 18.28
N LEU A 6 -35.09 -24.06 19.07
CA LEU A 6 -34.16 -22.97 19.38
C LEU A 6 -32.85 -23.47 20.01
N PHE A 7 -31.75 -22.74 19.80
CA PHE A 7 -30.73 -22.54 20.83
C PHE A 7 -30.32 -21.06 20.91
N ILE A 8 -30.30 -20.58 22.15
CA ILE A 8 -29.83 -19.28 22.66
C ILE A 8 -28.37 -19.47 23.16
N SER A 9 -27.58 -18.39 23.25
CA SER A 9 -26.60 -18.09 24.34
C SER A 9 -25.26 -17.55 23.78
N SER A 10 -24.93 -16.26 23.93
CA SER A 10 -24.23 -15.55 25.03
C SER A 10 -22.68 -15.60 24.97
N CYS A 11 -22.06 -14.45 25.29
CA CYS A 11 -20.62 -14.16 25.41
C CYS A 11 -19.86 -15.02 26.44
N GLU A 12 -18.57 -15.32 26.20
CA GLU A 12 -17.45 -15.45 27.17
C GLU A 12 -16.13 -15.20 26.39
N THR A 13 -15.40 -14.10 26.60
CA THR A 13 -14.24 -13.83 27.50
C THR A 13 -12.96 -14.65 27.28
N LEU A 14 -11.86 -13.89 27.15
CA LEU A 14 -10.44 -14.28 27.10
C LEU A 14 -9.98 -15.18 28.25
N SER A 15 -9.11 -16.15 27.94
CA SER A 15 -7.99 -16.62 28.78
C SER A 15 -7.08 -17.52 27.94
N ASP A 16 -5.79 -17.19 27.83
CA ASP A 16 -4.68 -18.12 28.09
C ASP A 16 -3.34 -17.40 27.89
N ILE A 17 -2.92 -16.76 28.98
CA ILE A 17 -1.53 -16.47 29.34
C ILE A 17 -1.08 -17.65 30.18
N GLU A 18 -0.05 -18.38 29.77
CA GLU A 18 0.93 -19.15 30.56
C GLU A 18 1.84 -19.85 29.52
N GLN A 19 3.14 -20.06 29.66
CA GLN A 19 4.16 -19.80 30.67
C GLN A 19 5.50 -20.07 29.95
N GLY A 20 6.53 -19.27 30.22
CA GLY A 20 7.86 -19.49 29.68
C GLY A 20 8.91 -18.68 30.44
N ALA A 21 8.95 -18.84 31.77
CA ALA A 21 9.95 -18.22 32.61
C ALA A 21 11.25 -19.03 32.60
N SER A 22 12.37 -18.39 32.26
CA SER A 22 13.64 -18.74 32.91
C SER A 22 14.61 -17.55 32.99
N LYS A 23 14.59 -16.96 34.19
CA LYS A 23 15.59 -16.18 34.93
C LYS A 23 17.00 -16.07 34.31
N ILE A 24 17.46 -14.82 34.14
CA ILE A 24 18.81 -14.41 34.59
C ILE A 24 18.68 -13.08 35.33
N SER A 25 19.14 -13.10 36.59
CA SER A 25 19.20 -11.99 37.54
C SER A 25 20.51 -11.23 37.34
N GLY A 26 20.45 -9.89 37.32
CA GLY A 26 21.62 -9.02 37.16
C GLY A 26 21.30 -7.53 37.38
N THR A 27 21.10 -7.16 38.64
CA THR A 27 21.25 -5.87 39.33
C THR A 27 21.53 -4.56 38.54
N MET A 28 20.57 -3.64 38.65
CA MET A 28 20.60 -2.15 38.68
C MET A 28 21.57 -1.33 37.81
N SER A 29 21.01 -0.46 36.94
CA SER A 29 20.98 1.00 37.15
C SER A 29 20.36 1.76 35.96
N LYS A 30 19.38 2.62 36.28
CA LYS A 30 19.11 3.96 35.73
C LYS A 30 19.34 4.17 34.22
N GLY A 31 18.25 4.24 33.45
CA GLY A 31 18.30 4.70 32.07
C GLY A 31 16.92 4.71 31.40
N GLU A 32 16.40 5.92 31.25
CA GLU A 32 15.29 6.34 30.40
C GLU A 32 15.30 5.68 29.02
N ALA A 33 14.18 5.06 28.64
CA ALA A 33 13.54 5.23 27.34
C ALA A 33 12.20 4.50 27.39
N ALA A 34 11.13 5.26 27.12
CA ALA A 34 9.84 4.70 26.83
C ALA A 34 10.02 3.57 25.80
N GLY A 35 9.59 2.36 26.17
CA GLY A 35 9.42 1.26 25.25
C GLY A 35 8.35 1.64 24.25
N GLY A 36 8.75 2.43 23.24
CA GLY A 36 8.07 2.52 21.99
C GLY A 36 7.96 1.09 21.50
N SER A 37 6.73 0.59 21.53
CA SER A 37 6.36 -0.61 20.82
C SER A 37 6.89 -0.42 19.40
N ALA A 38 7.97 -1.11 19.07
CA ALA A 38 8.41 -1.30 17.71
C ALA A 38 7.32 -2.17 17.08
N THR A 39 6.20 -1.53 16.74
CA THR A 39 5.25 -2.06 15.78
C THR A 39 6.09 -2.27 14.54
N SER A 40 6.38 -3.52 14.21
CA SER A 40 6.95 -3.85 12.92
C SER A 40 6.13 -3.05 11.90
N LEU A 41 6.78 -2.20 11.09
CA LEU A 41 6.16 -1.55 9.94
C LEU A 41 5.57 -2.68 9.09
N GLY A 42 4.32 -3.05 9.40
CA GLY A 42 3.56 -4.04 8.67
C GLY A 42 3.55 -3.53 7.25
N SER A 43 4.05 -4.34 6.34
CA SER A 43 4.34 -3.98 4.96
C SER A 43 3.09 -3.44 4.25
N VAL A 44 2.84 -2.13 4.36
CA VAL A 44 1.74 -1.47 3.68
C VAL A 44 1.95 -1.64 2.19
N ASP A 45 1.03 -2.34 1.53
CA ASP A 45 1.12 -2.65 0.11
C ASP A 45 -0.27 -2.77 -0.49
N PHE A 46 -0.36 -3.02 -1.78
CA PHE A 46 -1.61 -3.43 -2.41
C PHE A 46 -2.04 -4.79 -1.88
N ARG A 47 -3.36 -5.02 -1.82
CA ARG A 47 -3.87 -6.36 -1.51
C ARG A 47 -3.49 -7.31 -2.63
N LYS A 48 -3.61 -8.60 -2.33
CA LYS A 48 -3.40 -9.65 -3.32
C LYS A 48 -4.22 -9.35 -4.59
N ASP A 49 -3.55 -9.42 -5.74
CA ASP A 49 -4.11 -9.24 -7.08
C ASP A 49 -4.62 -7.82 -7.41
N GLU A 50 -4.35 -6.82 -6.54
CA GLU A 50 -4.58 -5.41 -6.87
C GLU A 50 -3.46 -4.84 -7.74
N VAL A 51 -3.85 -4.02 -8.71
CA VAL A 51 -2.95 -3.28 -9.60
C VAL A 51 -3.42 -1.84 -9.73
N LEU A 52 -2.59 -0.96 -10.30
CA LEU A 52 -2.98 0.42 -10.55
C LEU A 52 -3.85 0.51 -11.80
N CYS A 53 -5.00 1.16 -11.69
CA CYS A 53 -5.95 1.32 -12.79
C CYS A 53 -6.24 2.80 -12.99
N SER A 54 -6.27 3.24 -14.26
CA SER A 54 -6.50 4.65 -14.58
C SER A 54 -7.93 5.05 -14.20
N VAL A 55 -8.04 6.18 -13.52
CA VAL A 55 -9.30 6.88 -13.21
C VAL A 55 -9.46 8.17 -14.03
N SER A 56 -8.60 8.36 -15.04
CA SER A 56 -8.52 9.56 -15.88
C SER A 56 -9.12 9.38 -17.28
N GLY A 57 -9.96 8.37 -17.49
CA GLY A 57 -10.61 8.14 -18.78
C GLY A 57 -9.60 7.84 -19.90
N ASN A 58 -9.57 8.70 -20.93
CA ASN A 58 -8.72 8.54 -22.12
C ASN A 58 -7.39 9.34 -22.05
N GLU A 59 -7.03 9.87 -20.88
CA GLU A 59 -5.72 10.49 -20.69
C GLU A 59 -4.58 9.54 -21.03
N ALA A 60 -3.48 10.11 -21.53
CA ALA A 60 -2.26 9.35 -21.79
C ALA A 60 -1.73 8.72 -20.49
N ARG A 61 -1.09 7.54 -20.60
CA ARG A 61 -0.57 6.77 -19.47
C ARG A 61 0.26 7.62 -18.51
N GLU A 62 1.11 8.50 -19.02
CA GLU A 62 2.03 9.31 -18.23
C GLU A 62 1.35 10.49 -17.51
N LYS A 63 0.13 10.86 -17.95
CA LYS A 63 -0.66 11.96 -17.38
C LYS A 63 -1.86 11.49 -16.57
N ALA A 64 -2.22 10.22 -16.70
CA ALA A 64 -3.33 9.63 -15.99
C ALA A 64 -3.06 9.54 -14.48
N ARG A 65 -4.14 9.64 -13.71
CA ARG A 65 -4.15 9.29 -12.29
C ARG A 65 -4.59 7.85 -12.15
N TYR A 66 -4.00 7.16 -11.18
CA TYR A 66 -4.26 5.76 -10.92
C TYR A 66 -4.75 5.54 -9.49
N LEU A 67 -5.65 4.58 -9.33
CA LEU A 67 -6.00 4.03 -8.04
C LEU A 67 -5.74 2.52 -8.04
N PRO A 68 -5.35 1.93 -6.89
CA PRO A 68 -5.35 0.49 -6.72
C PRO A 68 -6.74 -0.08 -6.98
N ALA A 69 -6.84 -1.18 -7.71
CA ALA A 69 -8.11 -1.83 -8.00
C ALA A 69 -7.92 -3.33 -8.28
N LEU A 70 -8.97 -4.11 -8.04
CA LEU A 70 -9.06 -5.50 -8.47
C LEU A 70 -9.62 -5.56 -9.89
N ILE A 71 -9.03 -6.38 -10.74
CA ILE A 71 -9.57 -6.66 -12.08
C ILE A 71 -10.68 -7.71 -11.94
N LEU A 72 -11.90 -7.37 -12.36
CA LEU A 72 -13.03 -8.30 -12.40
C LEU A 72 -13.14 -8.99 -13.76
N THR A 73 -12.97 -8.20 -14.83
CA THR A 73 -13.00 -8.67 -16.21
C THR A 73 -11.76 -8.16 -16.93
N ALA A 74 -10.94 -9.06 -17.46
CA ALA A 74 -9.74 -8.71 -18.20
C ALA A 74 -10.08 -7.97 -19.52
N PRO A 75 -9.17 -7.09 -20.00
CA PRO A 75 -9.40 -6.38 -21.25
C PRO A 75 -9.35 -7.35 -22.45
N THR A 76 -10.37 -7.28 -23.30
CA THR A 76 -10.50 -8.09 -24.52
C THR A 76 -11.11 -7.28 -25.64
N ALA A 77 -11.04 -7.78 -26.88
CA ALA A 77 -11.74 -7.14 -28.01
C ALA A 77 -13.26 -7.02 -27.78
N ALA A 78 -13.87 -7.98 -27.08
CA ALA A 78 -15.30 -7.96 -26.76
C ALA A 78 -15.68 -6.85 -25.77
N THR A 79 -14.73 -6.42 -24.92
CA THR A 79 -14.91 -5.32 -23.96
C THR A 79 -14.36 -3.98 -24.49
N GLY A 80 -14.10 -3.87 -25.80
CA GLY A 80 -13.49 -2.66 -26.37
C GLY A 80 -12.07 -2.40 -25.85
N ASN A 81 -11.36 -3.46 -25.46
CA ASN A 81 -10.05 -3.45 -24.80
C ASN A 81 -10.04 -2.71 -23.44
N GLN A 82 -11.18 -2.65 -22.76
CA GLN A 82 -11.29 -2.14 -21.40
C GLN A 82 -11.34 -3.27 -20.37
N ALA A 83 -10.75 -3.03 -19.21
CA ALA A 83 -10.90 -3.90 -18.04
C ALA A 83 -12.03 -3.38 -17.15
N GLU A 84 -12.90 -4.28 -16.67
CA GLU A 84 -13.81 -3.96 -15.57
C GLU A 84 -13.05 -4.12 -14.26
N VAL A 85 -13.08 -3.10 -13.42
CA VAL A 85 -12.31 -3.06 -12.17
C VAL A 85 -13.19 -2.71 -10.98
N MET A 86 -12.74 -3.06 -9.77
CA MET A 86 -13.36 -2.68 -8.51
C MET A 86 -12.36 -1.98 -7.61
N TYR A 87 -12.68 -0.75 -7.20
CA TYR A 87 -11.86 0.07 -6.32
C TYR A 87 -12.05 -0.31 -4.84
N PRO A 88 -11.19 0.20 -3.92
CA PRO A 88 -11.26 -0.11 -2.49
C PRO A 88 -12.58 0.26 -1.81
N ASP A 89 -13.30 1.26 -2.34
CA ASP A 89 -14.62 1.71 -1.90
C ASP A 89 -15.76 0.80 -2.41
N GLY A 90 -15.44 -0.22 -3.22
CA GLY A 90 -16.40 -1.14 -3.83
C GLY A 90 -17.01 -0.61 -5.14
N LYS A 91 -16.69 0.61 -5.57
CA LYS A 91 -17.15 1.15 -6.85
C LYS A 91 -16.54 0.35 -8.00
N LYS A 92 -17.38 0.05 -9.00
CA LYS A 92 -16.95 -0.57 -10.25
C LYS A 92 -16.83 0.46 -11.37
N ASP A 93 -15.89 0.25 -12.28
CA ASP A 93 -15.70 1.10 -13.46
C ASP A 93 -14.99 0.34 -14.59
N TRP A 94 -15.00 0.91 -15.79
CA TRP A 94 -14.25 0.42 -16.94
C TRP A 94 -13.02 1.30 -17.18
N THR A 95 -11.84 0.69 -17.24
CA THR A 95 -10.59 1.42 -17.48
C THR A 95 -9.87 0.92 -18.73
N TYR A 96 -9.21 1.85 -19.42
CA TYR A 96 -8.35 1.53 -20.56
C TYR A 96 -6.93 1.14 -20.16
N ILE A 97 -6.50 1.50 -18.94
CA ILE A 97 -5.11 1.34 -18.52
C ILE A 97 -5.10 0.56 -17.21
N VAL A 98 -4.54 -0.65 -17.30
CA VAL A 98 -4.20 -1.52 -16.19
C VAL A 98 -2.69 -1.55 -16.09
N LEU A 99 -2.16 -1.24 -14.91
CA LEU A 99 -0.76 -0.98 -14.67
C LEU A 99 -0.27 -1.84 -13.49
N PRO A 100 0.22 -3.06 -13.77
CA PRO A 100 0.97 -3.83 -12.79
C PRO A 100 2.18 -3.01 -12.31
N SER A 101 2.48 -3.10 -11.02
CA SER A 101 3.61 -2.39 -10.43
C SER A 101 4.12 -3.09 -9.19
N ARG A 102 5.40 -2.88 -8.91
CA ARG A 102 6.06 -3.34 -7.69
C ARG A 102 6.65 -2.16 -6.93
N LYS A 103 6.90 -2.32 -5.63
CA LYS A 103 7.70 -1.34 -4.87
C LYS A 103 9.06 -1.14 -5.52
N ALA A 104 9.52 0.11 -5.51
CA ALA A 104 10.87 0.45 -5.92
C ALA A 104 11.89 -0.09 -4.91
N ASN A 105 13.08 -0.41 -5.42
CA ASN A 105 14.29 -0.56 -4.62
C ASN A 105 15.30 0.52 -5.05
N GLU A 106 16.37 0.70 -4.28
CA GLU A 106 17.37 1.75 -4.55
C GLU A 106 17.98 1.66 -5.96
N ALA A 107 18.15 0.45 -6.52
CA ALA A 107 18.73 0.29 -7.85
C ALA A 107 17.82 0.76 -8.99
N ASP A 108 16.52 0.91 -8.73
CA ASP A 108 15.55 1.47 -9.67
C ASP A 108 15.62 3.01 -9.73
N LEU A 109 16.14 3.66 -8.68
CA LEU A 109 16.01 5.10 -8.48
C LEU A 109 17.24 5.83 -9.00
N LYS A 110 17.20 6.17 -10.30
CA LYS A 110 18.24 6.96 -10.97
C LYS A 110 17.63 8.23 -11.52
N ILE A 111 18.43 9.30 -11.57
CA ILE A 111 17.99 10.58 -12.15
C ILE A 111 17.51 10.35 -13.59
N GLY A 112 16.32 10.87 -13.90
CA GLY A 112 15.64 10.73 -15.19
C GLY A 112 14.72 9.50 -15.29
N GLU A 113 14.73 8.59 -14.32
CA GLU A 113 13.82 7.44 -14.33
C GLU A 113 12.38 7.84 -14.04
N SER A 114 11.45 7.21 -14.76
CA SER A 114 10.02 7.42 -14.55
C SER A 114 9.48 6.44 -13.52
N VAL A 115 8.82 6.96 -12.50
CA VAL A 115 8.31 6.19 -11.36
C VAL A 115 6.88 6.58 -11.03
N LEU A 116 6.18 5.72 -10.30
CA LEU A 116 4.85 5.98 -9.76
C LEU A 116 4.98 6.44 -8.31
N TYR A 117 4.31 7.53 -7.96
CA TYR A 117 4.32 8.09 -6.61
C TYR A 117 2.98 8.70 -6.21
N MET A 118 2.77 8.86 -4.91
CA MET A 118 1.60 9.53 -4.34
C MET A 118 1.91 11.01 -4.11
N TYR A 119 1.48 11.87 -5.04
CA TYR A 119 1.83 13.30 -5.03
C TYR A 119 1.55 14.04 -3.72
N TYR A 120 0.46 13.69 -3.03
CA TYR A 120 0.03 14.38 -1.80
C TYR A 120 0.56 13.73 -0.51
N GLN A 121 1.27 12.59 -0.60
CA GLN A 121 1.71 11.80 0.56
C GLN A 121 3.24 11.65 0.64
N SER A 122 3.97 12.66 0.19
CA SER A 122 5.43 12.67 0.05
C SER A 122 6.22 12.33 1.31
N ASP A 123 5.73 12.81 2.45
CA ASP A 123 6.39 12.87 3.76
C ASP A 123 5.59 12.13 4.84
N ASP A 124 4.60 11.34 4.44
CA ASP A 124 3.71 10.66 5.36
C ASP A 124 4.37 9.40 5.93
N GLU A 125 4.99 9.54 7.10
CA GLU A 125 5.62 8.44 7.82
C GLU A 125 4.60 7.50 8.49
N ASP A 126 3.38 7.99 8.76
CA ASP A 126 2.28 7.28 9.43
C ASP A 126 1.26 6.69 8.43
N MET A 127 1.74 6.26 7.26
CA MET A 127 0.91 5.71 6.20
C MET A 127 0.19 4.44 6.67
N THR A 128 -1.14 4.47 6.72
CA THR A 128 -1.96 3.28 7.00
C THR A 128 -2.27 2.50 5.72
N GLN A 129 -2.60 1.23 5.88
CA GLN A 129 -3.03 0.35 4.79
C GLN A 129 -4.24 0.90 4.01
N GLU A 130 -5.17 1.55 4.70
CA GLU A 130 -6.34 2.16 4.09
C GLU A 130 -5.98 3.43 3.32
N LYS A 131 -5.15 4.30 3.91
CA LYS A 131 -4.68 5.53 3.26
C LYS A 131 -3.89 5.23 2.00
N TYR A 132 -2.99 4.25 2.06
CA TYR A 132 -2.19 3.80 0.92
C TYR A 132 -3.06 3.32 -0.24
N ARG A 133 -4.10 2.52 0.05
CA ARG A 133 -5.01 1.99 -0.97
C ARG A 133 -5.94 3.04 -1.58
N ASN A 134 -6.28 4.08 -0.83
CA ASN A 134 -7.15 5.16 -1.32
C ASN A 134 -6.37 6.35 -1.92
N SER A 135 -5.04 6.32 -1.86
CA SER A 135 -4.20 7.39 -2.40
C SER A 135 -4.13 7.31 -3.93
N SER A 136 -4.14 8.48 -4.56
CA SER A 136 -3.93 8.62 -6.00
C SER A 136 -2.46 8.50 -6.35
N TRP A 137 -2.17 7.75 -7.39
CA TRP A 137 -0.83 7.55 -7.94
C TRP A 137 -0.70 8.27 -9.27
N SER A 138 0.47 8.83 -9.54
CA SER A 138 0.82 9.50 -10.80
C SER A 138 2.23 9.12 -11.21
N PHE A 139 2.53 9.24 -12.50
CA PHE A 139 3.92 9.20 -12.96
C PHE A 139 4.65 10.49 -12.58
N GLY A 140 5.93 10.35 -12.28
CA GLY A 140 6.88 11.44 -12.12
C GLY A 140 8.28 11.01 -12.53
N THR A 141 9.20 11.96 -12.52
CA THR A 141 10.61 11.73 -12.89
C THR A 141 11.51 11.95 -11.68
N VAL A 142 12.43 11.03 -11.42
CA VAL A 142 13.46 11.22 -10.38
C VAL A 142 14.38 12.37 -10.78
N THR A 143 14.45 13.42 -9.97
CA THR A 143 15.25 14.63 -10.22
C THR A 143 16.50 14.73 -9.35
N SER A 144 16.52 14.08 -8.18
CA SER A 144 17.70 13.97 -7.32
C SER A 144 17.68 12.67 -6.51
N THR A 145 18.87 12.12 -6.26
CA THR A 145 19.11 10.95 -5.41
C THR A 145 20.03 11.28 -4.24
N ASP A 146 20.26 12.57 -3.97
CA ASP A 146 21.25 13.02 -2.98
C ASP A 146 20.94 12.53 -1.55
N GLU A 147 19.65 12.36 -1.24
CA GLU A 147 19.17 11.88 0.07
C GLU A 147 18.81 10.39 0.07
N LEU A 148 19.20 9.63 -0.96
CA LEU A 148 18.82 8.21 -1.08
C LEU A 148 19.31 7.38 0.12
N PHE A 149 20.47 7.75 0.69
CA PHE A 149 21.02 7.13 1.90
C PHE A 149 20.13 7.31 3.15
N LYS A 150 19.16 8.23 3.12
CA LYS A 150 18.13 8.44 4.15
C LYS A 150 16.80 7.78 3.77
N GLY A 151 16.73 7.07 2.64
CA GLY A 151 15.48 6.53 2.11
C GLY A 151 14.57 7.57 1.47
N VAL A 152 15.12 8.69 0.98
CA VAL A 152 14.38 9.77 0.31
C VAL A 152 14.98 10.03 -1.08
N VAL A 153 14.13 10.26 -2.07
CA VAL A 153 14.55 10.78 -3.40
C VAL A 153 13.70 11.97 -3.78
N GLU A 154 14.17 12.77 -4.74
CA GLU A 154 13.36 13.84 -5.30
C GLU A 154 12.66 13.37 -6.58
N ILE A 155 11.35 13.58 -6.67
CA ILE A 155 10.52 13.31 -7.86
C ILE A 155 9.85 14.62 -8.26
N ASP A 156 10.05 15.06 -9.51
CA ASP A 156 9.52 16.31 -10.06
C ASP A 156 9.78 17.53 -9.15
N GLY A 157 10.95 17.59 -8.49
CA GLY A 157 11.29 18.68 -7.57
C GLY A 157 10.73 18.53 -6.15
N ARG A 158 10.19 17.37 -5.76
CA ARG A 158 9.63 17.12 -4.43
C ARG A 158 10.28 15.93 -3.74
N PRO A 159 10.62 16.01 -2.44
CA PRO A 159 11.10 14.86 -1.70
C PRO A 159 10.02 13.79 -1.61
N MET A 160 10.42 12.52 -1.67
CA MET A 160 9.55 11.35 -1.60
C MET A 160 10.25 10.23 -0.85
N LEU A 161 9.58 9.66 0.14
CA LEU A 161 10.03 8.45 0.82
C LEU A 161 10.04 7.27 -0.17
N VAL A 162 11.18 6.59 -0.27
CA VAL A 162 11.41 5.48 -1.22
C VAL A 162 10.39 4.36 -1.07
N GLN A 163 9.97 4.06 0.16
CA GLN A 163 8.96 3.05 0.46
C GLN A 163 7.59 3.31 -0.19
N TRP A 164 7.30 4.57 -0.58
CA TRP A 164 6.05 5.01 -1.22
C TRP A 164 6.16 5.12 -2.74
N ILE A 165 7.26 4.65 -3.33
CA ILE A 165 7.49 4.67 -4.78
C ILE A 165 7.27 3.28 -5.37
N ARG A 166 6.68 3.24 -6.57
CA ARG A 166 6.51 2.02 -7.34
C ARG A 166 7.08 2.15 -8.75
N ILE A 167 7.50 1.01 -9.30
CA ILE A 167 7.95 0.88 -10.68
C ILE A 167 6.86 0.16 -11.46
N ALA A 168 6.41 0.76 -12.55
CA ALA A 168 5.49 0.14 -13.49
C ALA A 168 6.17 -1.05 -14.19
N GLN A 169 5.45 -2.15 -14.38
CA GLN A 169 5.93 -3.36 -15.04
C GLN A 169 5.37 -3.53 -16.44
#